data_AF-A0A3M7N5W1-F1
#
_entry.id   AF-A0A3M7N5W1-F1
#
_cell.length_a   1.000
_cell.length_b   1.000
_cell.length_c   1.000
_cell.angle_alpha   90.00
_cell.angle_beta   90.00
_cell.angle_gamma   90.00
#
_symmetry.space_group_name_H-M   'P 1'
#
loop_
_entity.id
_entity.type
_entity.pdbx_description
1 polymer ?
#
loop_
_entity_poly.entity_id
_entity_poly.type
_entity_poly.pdbx_seq_one_letter_code
_entity_poly.pdbx_strand_id
1 'polypeptide(L)'
;MAVPAATVPLAAADFKSDEATPNFRSLGQLSPAVNRKIEPFGAAFLAHARRKRHGRTFSEDDRIQALARVKKTEDDDAGEISEPEDPLMLQREAKDWKGQDHYAVLGLSKYRYKATDEQIKKAHRKKVLRHHPDKKAAAGEVDSDNFFKCIQRAHEILSDPVRRRQFDSVDEAADVEPPSKKEAQKSFFKKWRPFFESEARFSNRTPVPMLGDENSTKEEVEEFYDFWYEFDSWRSFEYLDEDVPDDNADRDHKRHIEKKNRNARAKRKTEDIKRLRQSVDDFKKNKRVVKASVKDANYFAAGGDAATPQQVDAVLDDVDKVLGAVDADGLAKLVEELKIAGSDSDKIKAVFVATVTDLTGAGKVKEADVKVLRS
;
A
#
# COMPACT_ATOMS: atom_id res chain seq x y z
N MET A 1 36.57 45.59 -8.41
CA MET A 1 36.06 44.68 -7.37
C MET A 1 37.18 44.51 -6.37
N ALA A 2 37.09 45.12 -5.18
CA ALA A 2 38.07 44.88 -4.13
C ALA A 2 37.72 43.54 -3.49
N VAL A 3 38.61 42.56 -3.64
CA VAL A 3 38.56 41.33 -2.84
C VAL A 3 38.81 41.77 -1.39
N PRO A 4 38.06 41.27 -0.38
CA PRO A 4 38.42 41.55 1.00
C PRO A 4 39.84 41.05 1.20
N ALA A 5 40.77 41.97 1.47
CA ALA A 5 42.13 41.62 1.78
C ALA A 5 42.08 40.80 3.08
N ALA A 6 42.35 39.50 2.97
CA ALA A 6 42.64 38.69 4.14
C ALA A 6 43.97 39.20 4.69
N THR A 7 43.89 40.13 5.64
CA THR A 7 45.06 40.59 6.38
C THR A 7 45.47 39.43 7.29
N VAL A 8 46.38 38.59 6.80
CA VAL A 8 47.11 37.67 7.68
C VAL A 8 47.85 38.55 8.69
N PRO A 9 47.65 38.37 10.01
CA PRO A 9 48.38 39.15 10.99
C PRO A 9 49.88 38.92 10.76
N LEU A 10 50.60 39.99 10.45
CA LEU A 10 52.06 39.95 10.43
C LEU A 10 52.53 39.61 11.85
N ALA A 11 53.43 38.63 11.95
CA ALA A 11 54.15 38.41 13.20
C ALA A 11 54.83 39.72 13.61
N ALA A 12 54.80 40.04 14.91
CA ALA A 12 55.38 41.25 15.45
C ALA A 12 56.84 41.38 14.97
N ALA A 13 57.23 42.58 14.55
CA ALA A 13 58.57 42.87 14.01
C ALA A 13 59.72 42.49 14.96
N ASP A 14 59.40 42.29 16.25
CA ASP A 14 60.34 41.98 17.32
C ASP A 14 60.34 40.49 17.72
N PHE A 15 59.74 39.59 16.93
CA PHE A 15 59.76 38.16 17.24
C PHE A 15 61.18 37.60 17.08
N LYS A 16 61.93 37.59 18.18
CA LYS A 16 63.23 36.94 18.31
C LYS A 16 63.00 35.49 18.70
N SER A 17 63.39 34.57 17.83
CA SER A 17 63.45 33.15 18.15
C SER A 17 64.63 32.89 19.09
N ASP A 18 64.54 33.31 20.35
CA ASP A 18 65.47 32.85 21.36
C ASP A 18 64.76 32.52 22.67
N GLU A 19 65.17 31.37 23.21
CA GLU A 19 64.86 30.71 24.49
C GLU A 19 63.50 30.05 24.72
N ALA A 20 62.41 30.36 24.00
CA ALA A 20 61.10 29.73 24.28
C ALA A 20 60.62 28.66 23.26
N THR A 21 61.25 28.49 22.09
CA THR A 21 60.84 27.48 21.08
C THR A 21 62.03 26.93 20.27
N PRO A 22 62.77 25.93 20.78
CA PRO A 22 64.04 25.47 20.19
C PRO A 22 63.93 24.80 18.82
N ASN A 23 62.72 24.49 18.34
CA ASN A 23 62.48 23.81 17.06
C ASN A 23 61.85 24.70 15.97
N PHE A 24 61.67 26.01 16.22
CA PHE A 24 61.06 26.91 15.23
C PHE A 24 62.14 27.68 14.45
N ARG A 25 62.35 27.30 13.18
CA ARG A 25 63.28 27.97 12.27
C ARG A 25 62.48 28.76 11.22
N SER A 26 62.57 30.09 11.23
CA SER A 26 61.96 30.90 10.17
C SER A 26 62.68 30.64 8.84
N LEU A 27 61.93 30.23 7.81
CA LEU A 27 62.49 29.86 6.49
C LEU A 27 62.48 31.04 5.48
N GLY A 28 61.96 32.20 5.87
CA GLY A 28 61.91 33.41 5.04
C GLY A 28 60.86 34.42 5.51
N GLN A 29 60.88 35.62 4.92
CA GLN A 29 59.85 36.64 5.11
C GLN A 29 58.75 36.49 4.05
N LEU A 30 57.50 36.70 4.44
CA LEU A 30 56.38 36.74 3.49
C LEU A 30 56.56 37.92 2.54
N SER A 31 56.38 37.67 1.24
CA SER A 31 56.36 38.75 0.25
C SER A 31 55.23 39.75 0.55
N PRO A 32 55.42 41.05 0.31
CA PRO A 32 54.38 42.06 0.54
C PRO A 32 53.12 41.75 -0.27
N ALA A 33 51.95 42.08 0.28
CA ALA A 33 50.68 41.86 -0.41
C ALA A 33 50.66 42.68 -1.71
N VAL A 34 50.51 41.99 -2.85
CA VAL A 34 50.42 42.63 -4.16
C VAL A 34 48.96 42.72 -4.59
N ASN A 35 48.46 43.94 -4.77
CA ASN A 35 47.16 44.16 -5.39
C ASN A 35 47.22 43.78 -6.86
N ARG A 36 46.47 42.74 -7.24
CA ARG A 36 46.31 42.35 -8.65
C ARG A 36 44.89 42.66 -9.11
N LYS A 37 44.79 43.32 -10.25
CA LYS A 37 43.51 43.50 -10.95
C LYS A 37 43.15 42.17 -11.61
N ILE A 38 42.21 41.45 -11.03
CA ILE A 38 41.71 40.19 -11.57
C ILE A 38 40.46 40.50 -12.38
N GLU A 39 40.46 40.07 -13.64
CA GLU A 39 39.27 40.13 -14.48
C GLU A 39 38.47 38.83 -14.31
N PRO A 40 37.16 38.90 -14.08
CA PRO A 40 36.35 37.69 -13.95
C PRO A 40 36.23 37.04 -15.33
N PHE A 41 36.43 35.72 -15.40
CA PHE A 41 36.20 34.93 -16.62
C PHE A 41 35.10 33.88 -16.38
N GLY A 42 34.45 33.42 -17.47
CA GLY A 42 33.42 32.37 -17.41
C GLY A 42 32.22 32.71 -16.53
N ALA A 43 31.83 31.81 -15.63
CA ALA A 43 30.66 31.98 -14.76
C ALA A 43 30.75 33.24 -13.86
N ALA A 44 31.97 33.58 -13.40
CA ALA A 44 32.19 34.77 -12.60
C ALA A 44 31.96 36.07 -13.39
N PHE A 45 32.30 36.06 -14.69
CA PHE A 45 32.03 37.19 -15.59
C PHE A 45 30.52 37.42 -15.75
N LEU A 46 29.78 36.34 -16.01
CA LEU A 46 28.33 36.39 -16.15
C LEU A 46 27.64 36.88 -14.87
N ALA A 47 28.11 36.44 -13.69
CA ALA A 47 27.63 36.94 -12.41
C ALA A 47 27.94 38.43 -12.23
N HIS A 48 29.15 38.89 -12.58
CA HIS A 48 29.50 40.31 -12.53
C HIS A 48 28.67 41.17 -13.48
N ALA A 49 28.48 40.73 -14.73
CA ALA A 49 27.67 41.42 -15.72
C ALA A 49 26.20 41.50 -15.29
N ARG A 50 25.66 40.43 -14.71
CA ARG A 50 24.30 40.39 -14.14
C ARG A 50 24.14 41.40 -13.00
N ARG A 51 25.05 41.40 -12.03
CA ARG A 51 25.05 42.38 -10.92
C ARG A 51 25.09 43.81 -11.43
N LYS A 52 25.99 44.09 -12.39
CA LYS A 52 26.15 45.43 -12.98
C LYS A 52 24.90 45.87 -13.75
N ARG A 53 24.25 44.96 -14.49
CA ARG A 53 23.01 45.25 -15.22
C ARG A 53 21.83 45.56 -14.29
N HIS A 54 21.75 44.87 -13.16
CA HIS A 54 20.63 44.99 -12.21
C HIS A 54 20.90 45.93 -11.03
N GLY A 55 22.09 46.55 -10.95
CA GLY A 55 22.46 47.45 -9.85
C GLY A 55 22.57 46.77 -8.48
N ARG A 56 22.85 45.46 -8.44
CA ARG A 56 22.82 44.65 -7.21
C ARG A 56 24.18 44.50 -6.56
N THR A 57 24.19 44.44 -5.23
CA THR A 57 25.38 44.04 -4.47
C THR A 57 25.67 42.54 -4.64
N PHE A 58 26.86 42.10 -4.22
CA PHE A 58 27.23 40.68 -4.29
C PHE A 58 26.28 39.80 -3.45
N SER A 59 26.02 40.19 -2.20
CA SER A 59 25.16 39.45 -1.27
C SER A 59 23.69 39.41 -1.73
N GLU A 60 23.19 40.50 -2.30
CA GLU A 60 21.84 40.58 -2.82
C GLU A 60 21.65 39.69 -4.06
N ASP A 61 22.58 39.73 -5.02
CA ASP A 61 22.49 38.85 -6.20
C ASP A 61 22.67 37.37 -5.84
N ASP A 62 23.59 37.04 -4.92
CA ASP A 62 23.73 35.67 -4.42
C ASP A 62 22.45 35.18 -3.74
N ARG A 63 21.79 36.01 -2.92
CA ARG A 63 20.51 35.67 -2.30
C ARG A 63 19.42 35.46 -3.36
N ILE A 64 19.32 36.33 -4.35
CA ILE A 64 18.32 36.22 -5.43
C ILE A 64 18.60 34.99 -6.31
N GLN A 65 19.85 34.69 -6.61
CA GLN A 65 20.22 33.50 -7.36
C GLN A 65 19.95 32.22 -6.56
N ALA A 66 20.21 32.22 -5.26
CA ALA A 66 19.86 31.11 -4.37
C ALA A 66 18.34 30.89 -4.36
N LEU A 67 17.55 31.97 -4.19
CA LEU A 67 16.08 31.90 -4.24
C LEU A 67 15.56 31.40 -5.59
N ALA A 68 16.14 31.87 -6.70
CA ALA A 68 15.77 31.43 -8.05
C ALA A 68 16.10 29.95 -8.30
N ARG A 69 17.22 29.44 -7.75
CA ARG A 69 17.57 28.02 -7.80
C ARG A 69 16.62 27.16 -6.96
N VAL A 70 16.24 27.63 -5.77
CA VAL A 70 15.24 26.95 -4.94
C VAL A 70 13.91 26.89 -5.70
N LYS A 71 13.44 28.03 -6.23
CA LYS A 71 12.20 28.09 -7.00
C LYS A 71 12.22 27.18 -8.23
N LYS A 72 13.33 27.18 -8.99
CA LYS A 72 13.47 26.28 -10.15
C LYS A 72 13.38 24.82 -9.74
N THR A 73 14.04 24.44 -8.64
CA THR A 73 13.96 23.07 -8.10
C THR A 73 12.53 22.74 -7.63
N GLU A 74 11.81 23.70 -7.03
CA GLU A 74 10.41 23.53 -6.63
C GLU A 74 9.47 23.35 -7.83
N ASP A 75 9.66 24.12 -8.89
CA ASP A 75 8.86 24.06 -10.13
C ASP A 75 9.14 22.76 -10.92
N ASP A 76 10.42 22.36 -11.05
CA ASP A 76 10.82 21.11 -11.69
C ASP A 76 10.30 19.87 -10.91
N ASP A 77 10.07 19.99 -9.60
CA ASP A 77 9.57 18.93 -8.73
C ASP A 77 8.04 18.97 -8.49
N ALA A 78 7.34 19.96 -9.05
CA ALA A 78 5.89 20.10 -8.90
C ALA A 78 5.11 19.00 -9.64
N GLY A 79 5.70 18.41 -10.69
CA GLY A 79 5.01 17.50 -11.60
C GLY A 79 4.78 16.06 -11.11
N GLU A 80 5.55 15.56 -10.15
CA GLU A 80 5.63 14.10 -9.91
C GLU A 80 5.07 13.64 -8.55
N ILE A 81 5.14 14.50 -7.52
CA ILE A 81 4.78 14.15 -6.11
C ILE A 81 4.17 15.38 -5.42
N SER A 82 3.07 15.93 -5.91
CA SER A 82 2.34 17.00 -5.22
C SER A 82 0.85 16.68 -5.22
N GLU A 83 0.44 15.85 -4.26
CA GLU A 83 -0.97 15.66 -3.94
C GLU A 83 -1.48 16.86 -3.11
N PRO A 84 -2.72 17.32 -3.34
CA PRO A 84 -3.33 18.34 -2.51
C PRO A 84 -3.47 17.83 -1.08
N GLU A 85 -3.11 18.67 -0.11
CA GLU A 85 -3.17 18.33 1.30
C GLU A 85 -4.60 18.51 1.80
N ASP A 86 -5.20 17.45 2.33
CA ASP A 86 -6.53 17.51 2.94
C ASP A 86 -6.46 18.34 4.25
N PRO A 87 -7.30 19.37 4.43
CA PRO A 87 -7.37 20.16 5.67
C PRO A 87 -7.48 19.32 6.95
N LEU A 88 -8.12 18.13 6.88
CA LEU A 88 -8.23 17.22 8.02
C LEU A 88 -6.90 16.55 8.39
N MET A 89 -5.97 16.40 7.45
CA MET A 89 -4.65 15.84 7.74
C MET A 89 -3.75 16.83 8.48
N LEU A 90 -3.92 18.13 8.26
CA LEU A 90 -3.15 19.16 8.96
C LEU A 90 -3.56 19.31 10.44
N GLN A 91 -4.79 18.93 10.79
CA GLN A 91 -5.31 18.99 12.16
C GLN A 91 -4.97 17.74 12.99
N ARG A 92 -4.33 16.73 12.39
CA ARG A 92 -4.00 15.49 13.11
C ARG A 92 -2.91 15.74 14.16
N GLU A 93 -3.13 15.19 15.34
CA GLU A 93 -2.16 15.23 16.42
C GLU A 93 -1.08 14.17 16.25
N ALA A 94 0.18 14.50 16.54
CA ALA A 94 1.30 13.57 16.49
C ALA A 94 1.17 12.40 17.49
N LYS A 95 0.31 12.54 18.50
CA LYS A 95 0.08 11.52 19.53
C LYS A 95 -0.67 10.31 18.97
N ASP A 96 -1.57 10.52 18.03
CA ASP A 96 -2.29 9.46 17.32
C ASP A 96 -1.61 9.13 15.98
N TRP A 97 -0.31 8.84 16.04
CA TRP A 97 0.47 8.49 14.84
C TRP A 97 0.15 7.09 14.31
N LYS A 98 -0.45 6.21 15.13
CA LYS A 98 -0.79 4.85 14.72
C LYS A 98 -1.96 4.81 13.74
N GLY A 99 -2.96 5.68 13.90
CA GLY A 99 -4.11 5.81 12.97
C GLY A 99 -3.84 6.65 11.72
N GLN A 100 -2.59 7.06 11.48
CA GLN A 100 -2.22 7.92 10.35
C GLN A 100 -1.80 7.12 9.12
N ASP A 101 -2.25 7.56 7.95
CA ASP A 101 -1.72 7.08 6.67
C ASP A 101 -0.40 7.81 6.39
N HIS A 102 0.72 7.15 6.71
CA HIS A 102 2.06 7.71 6.54
C HIS A 102 2.39 8.03 5.08
N TYR A 103 1.85 7.28 4.12
CA TYR A 103 2.04 7.59 2.71
C TYR A 103 1.28 8.86 2.32
N ALA A 104 0.05 9.03 2.80
CA ALA A 104 -0.72 10.23 2.54
C ALA A 104 -0.11 11.49 3.18
N VAL A 105 0.43 11.37 4.39
CA VAL A 105 1.17 12.47 5.05
C VAL A 105 2.35 12.94 4.20
N LEU A 106 3.11 12.01 3.61
CA LEU A 106 4.21 12.33 2.69
C LEU A 106 3.75 12.75 1.27
N GLY A 107 2.48 12.53 0.92
CA GLY A 107 1.95 12.79 -0.43
C GLY A 107 2.30 11.70 -1.45
N LEU A 108 2.45 10.47 -0.98
CA LEU A 108 2.76 9.26 -1.75
C LEU A 108 1.56 8.31 -1.84
N SER A 109 0.32 8.81 -1.66
CA SER A 109 -0.90 7.98 -1.65
C SER A 109 -1.11 7.20 -2.94
N LYS A 110 -0.64 7.71 -4.08
CA LYS A 110 -0.64 6.99 -5.37
C LYS A 110 0.33 5.81 -5.43
N TYR A 111 1.49 5.93 -4.79
CA TYR A 111 2.57 4.95 -4.90
C TYR A 111 2.50 3.90 -3.78
N ARG A 112 2.18 4.31 -2.54
CA ARG A 112 2.12 3.45 -1.33
C ARG A 112 3.26 2.42 -1.25
N TYR A 113 2.93 1.13 -1.17
CA TYR A 113 3.90 0.04 -1.11
C TYR A 113 4.82 -0.05 -2.35
N LYS A 114 4.44 0.56 -3.49
CA LYS A 114 5.27 0.66 -4.70
C LYS A 114 6.24 1.84 -4.66
N ALA A 115 6.18 2.71 -3.65
CA ALA A 115 7.06 3.86 -3.54
C ALA A 115 8.53 3.40 -3.35
N THR A 116 9.44 4.01 -4.09
CA THR A 116 10.87 3.76 -3.94
C THR A 116 11.45 4.57 -2.77
N ASP A 117 12.57 4.11 -2.21
CA ASP A 117 13.25 4.83 -1.12
C ASP A 117 13.68 6.24 -1.52
N GLU A 118 14.01 6.44 -2.79
CA GLU A 118 14.34 7.75 -3.34
C GLU A 118 13.11 8.68 -3.35
N GLN A 119 11.94 8.17 -3.77
CA GLN A 119 10.68 8.90 -3.73
C GLN A 119 10.29 9.27 -2.29
N ILE A 120 10.47 8.36 -1.32
CA ILE A 120 10.20 8.62 0.10
C ILE A 120 11.09 9.74 0.63
N LYS A 121 12.40 9.66 0.38
CA LYS A 121 13.36 10.71 0.79
C LYS A 121 13.06 12.06 0.12
N LYS A 122 12.69 12.05 -1.16
CA LYS A 122 12.35 13.26 -1.93
C LYS A 122 11.07 13.91 -1.39
N ALA A 123 10.02 13.11 -1.18
CA ALA A 123 8.75 13.55 -0.62
C ALA A 123 8.92 14.15 0.79
N HIS A 124 9.71 13.49 1.65
CA HIS A 124 10.02 14.00 2.98
C HIS A 124 10.74 15.36 2.94
N ARG A 125 11.80 15.51 2.14
CA ARG A 125 12.51 16.81 2.00
C ARG A 125 11.55 17.92 1.55
N LYS A 126 10.66 17.62 0.59
CA LYS A 126 9.66 18.58 0.10
C LYS A 126 8.67 18.98 1.18
N LYS A 127 8.14 18.02 1.95
CA LYS A 127 7.20 18.25 3.04
C LYS A 127 7.83 19.05 4.18
N VAL A 128 9.07 18.73 4.56
CA VAL A 128 9.83 19.48 5.57
C VAL A 128 10.05 20.93 5.15
N LEU A 129 10.42 21.20 3.89
CA LEU A 129 10.61 22.58 3.41
C LEU A 129 9.30 23.39 3.37
N ARG A 130 8.17 22.73 3.10
CA ARG A 130 6.84 23.37 3.09
C ARG A 130 6.31 23.67 4.49
N HIS A 131 6.48 22.73 5.42
CA HIS A 131 5.91 22.76 6.77
C HIS A 131 6.94 23.00 7.87
N HIS A 132 8.11 23.55 7.52
CA HIS A 132 9.14 23.85 8.50
C HIS A 132 8.62 24.84 9.57
N PRO A 133 8.82 24.58 10.87
CA PRO A 133 8.28 25.41 11.94
C PRO A 133 8.75 26.88 11.85
N ASP A 134 9.99 27.12 11.41
CA ASP A 134 10.52 28.48 11.20
C ASP A 134 9.75 29.29 10.13
N LYS A 135 9.37 28.65 9.02
CA LYS A 135 8.63 29.29 7.92
C LYS A 135 7.17 29.54 8.28
N LYS A 136 6.59 28.65 9.09
CA LYS A 136 5.20 28.74 9.56
C LYS A 136 5.04 29.70 10.74
N ALA A 137 6.03 29.78 11.62
CA ALA A 137 6.10 30.80 12.67
C ALA A 137 6.19 32.20 12.07
N ALA A 138 6.94 32.39 10.97
CA ALA A 138 6.97 33.64 10.22
C ALA A 138 5.62 34.01 9.56
N ALA A 139 4.73 33.03 9.36
CA ALA A 139 3.37 33.20 8.82
C ALA A 139 2.28 33.32 9.90
N GLY A 140 2.63 33.20 11.19
CA GLY A 140 1.69 33.34 12.31
C GLY A 140 0.84 32.09 12.63
N GLU A 141 1.15 30.93 12.04
CA GLU A 141 0.44 29.66 12.31
C GLU A 141 1.09 28.93 13.50
N VAL A 142 0.36 28.78 14.61
CA VAL A 142 0.89 28.22 15.88
C VAL A 142 0.70 26.70 15.99
N ASP A 143 -0.18 26.11 15.20
CA ASP A 143 -0.56 24.68 15.28
C ASP A 143 0.20 23.77 14.30
N SER A 144 1.17 24.32 13.55
CA SER A 144 1.91 23.59 12.51
C SER A 144 2.96 22.60 13.05
N ASP A 145 3.29 22.66 14.34
CA ASP A 145 4.31 21.78 14.94
C ASP A 145 3.81 20.32 15.04
N ASN A 146 2.51 20.11 15.25
CA ASN A 146 1.92 18.77 15.30
C ASN A 146 2.03 18.05 13.96
N PHE A 147 1.69 18.73 12.86
CA PHE A 147 1.82 18.17 11.52
C PHE A 147 3.27 17.91 11.13
N PHE A 148 4.20 18.79 11.53
CA PHE A 148 5.63 18.57 11.30
C PHE A 148 6.15 17.31 12.02
N LYS A 149 5.72 17.05 13.25
CA LYS A 149 6.01 15.80 13.97
C LYS A 149 5.41 14.58 13.28
N CYS A 150 4.20 14.69 12.71
CA CYS A 150 3.59 13.63 11.90
C CYS A 150 4.44 13.32 10.65
N ILE A 151 4.95 14.35 9.96
CA ILE A 151 5.85 14.18 8.79
C ILE A 151 7.13 13.43 9.19
N GLN A 152 7.75 13.81 10.32
CA GLN A 152 8.95 13.14 10.81
C GLN A 152 8.67 11.67 11.12
N ARG A 153 7.56 11.40 11.81
CA ARG A 153 7.16 10.04 12.19
C ARG A 153 6.84 9.18 10.97
N ALA A 154 6.14 9.73 9.98
CA ALA A 154 5.83 9.06 8.72
C ALA A 154 7.12 8.67 7.98
N HIS A 155 8.09 9.57 7.90
CA HIS A 155 9.38 9.24 7.30
C HIS A 155 10.17 8.21 8.12
N GLU A 156 10.16 8.29 9.45
CA GLU A 156 10.83 7.30 10.31
C GLU A 156 10.29 5.87 10.08
N ILE A 157 8.98 5.72 9.90
CA ILE A 157 8.33 4.43 9.65
C ILE A 157 8.60 3.95 8.22
N LEU A 158 8.48 4.84 7.24
CA LEU A 158 8.62 4.48 5.82
C LEU A 158 10.06 4.34 5.34
N SER A 159 11.03 4.92 6.06
CA SER A 159 12.46 4.84 5.70
C SER A 159 13.15 3.57 6.17
N ASP A 160 12.67 2.94 7.24
CA ASP A 160 13.16 1.65 7.72
C ASP A 160 12.37 0.52 7.03
N PRO A 161 13.02 -0.38 6.28
CA PRO A 161 12.34 -1.47 5.58
C PRO A 161 11.54 -2.39 6.51
N VAL A 162 11.98 -2.59 7.76
CA VAL A 162 11.29 -3.46 8.72
C VAL A 162 10.00 -2.78 9.20
N ARG A 163 10.08 -1.52 9.61
CA ARG A 163 8.92 -0.75 10.08
C ARG A 163 7.94 -0.46 8.95
N ARG A 164 8.45 -0.19 7.75
CA ARG A 164 7.66 -0.04 6.53
C ARG A 164 6.87 -1.30 6.26
N ARG A 165 7.51 -2.47 6.32
CA ARG A 165 6.82 -3.76 6.15
C ARG A 165 5.77 -4.01 7.23
N GLN A 166 6.04 -3.65 8.49
CA GLN A 166 5.05 -3.76 9.56
C GLN A 166 3.82 -2.88 9.28
N PHE A 167 4.03 -1.65 8.81
CA PHE A 167 2.95 -0.74 8.42
C PHE A 167 2.19 -1.24 7.18
N ASP A 168 2.90 -1.61 6.11
CA ASP A 168 2.32 -2.15 4.87
C ASP A 168 1.49 -3.42 5.14
N SER A 169 1.79 -4.17 6.20
CA SER A 169 0.99 -5.32 6.61
C SER A 169 -0.42 -4.97 7.08
N VAL A 170 -0.70 -3.72 7.44
CA VAL A 170 -1.99 -3.27 7.98
C VAL A 170 -2.53 -2.04 7.26
N ASP A 171 -1.96 -1.71 6.10
CA ASP A 171 -2.41 -0.58 5.27
C ASP A 171 -3.78 -0.87 4.66
N GLU A 172 -4.83 -0.51 5.41
CA GLU A 172 -6.24 -0.67 5.05
C GLU A 172 -6.59 -0.01 3.73
N ALA A 173 -5.94 1.11 3.42
CA ALA A 173 -6.32 1.89 2.26
C ALA A 173 -5.78 1.27 0.95
N ALA A 174 -4.75 0.41 1.04
CA ALA A 174 -4.27 -0.40 -0.07
C ALA A 174 -4.96 -1.77 -0.16
N ASP A 175 -5.75 -2.15 0.84
CA ASP A 175 -6.54 -3.38 0.80
C ASP A 175 -7.73 -3.22 -0.16
N VAL A 176 -7.91 -4.20 -1.03
CA VAL A 176 -9.07 -4.25 -1.93
C VAL A 176 -10.07 -5.20 -1.30
N GLU A 177 -11.28 -4.71 -1.06
CA GLU A 177 -12.34 -5.57 -0.52
C GLU A 177 -12.76 -6.64 -1.55
N PRO A 178 -13.15 -7.84 -1.09
CA PRO A 178 -13.66 -8.87 -1.98
C PRO A 178 -14.94 -8.35 -2.66
N PRO A 179 -15.13 -8.62 -3.97
CA PRO A 179 -16.29 -8.09 -4.69
C PRO A 179 -17.59 -8.66 -4.13
N SER A 180 -18.61 -7.79 -4.03
CA SER A 180 -19.96 -8.22 -3.69
C SER A 180 -20.49 -9.25 -4.69
N LYS A 181 -21.35 -10.16 -4.23
CA LYS A 181 -21.98 -11.21 -5.06
C LYS A 181 -22.58 -10.65 -6.36
N LYS A 182 -23.22 -9.48 -6.30
CA LYS A 182 -23.84 -8.80 -7.46
C LYS A 182 -22.82 -8.24 -8.45
N GLU A 183 -21.64 -7.84 -7.97
CA GLU A 183 -20.57 -7.32 -8.83
C GLU A 183 -19.77 -8.44 -9.49
N ALA A 184 -19.50 -9.51 -8.74
CA ALA A 184 -18.82 -10.71 -9.25
C ALA A 184 -19.61 -11.37 -10.40
N GLN A 185 -20.94 -11.27 -10.40
CA GLN A 185 -21.80 -11.83 -11.45
C GLN A 185 -21.68 -11.10 -12.80
N LYS A 186 -21.45 -9.78 -12.81
CA LYS A 186 -21.35 -9.01 -14.08
C LYS A 186 -20.01 -9.18 -14.77
N SER A 187 -18.93 -9.32 -14.01
CA SER A 187 -17.58 -9.46 -14.56
C SER A 187 -16.66 -10.18 -13.56
N PHE A 188 -16.79 -11.49 -13.49
CA PHE A 188 -16.10 -12.35 -12.51
C PHE A 188 -14.59 -12.10 -12.46
N PHE A 189 -13.88 -12.34 -13.56
CA PHE A 189 -12.42 -12.16 -13.60
C PHE A 189 -11.99 -10.71 -13.37
N LYS A 190 -12.69 -9.74 -13.97
CA LYS A 190 -12.33 -8.31 -13.84
C LYS A 190 -12.45 -7.81 -12.39
N LYS A 191 -13.37 -8.37 -11.61
CA LYS A 191 -13.63 -7.97 -10.22
C LYS A 191 -12.78 -8.75 -9.22
N TRP A 192 -12.53 -10.04 -9.46
CA TRP A 192 -11.71 -10.87 -8.56
C TRP A 192 -10.19 -10.72 -8.79
N ARG A 193 -9.72 -10.37 -10.00
CA ARG A 193 -8.29 -10.17 -10.27
C ARG A 193 -7.64 -9.14 -9.35
N PRO A 194 -8.17 -7.90 -9.20
CA PRO A 194 -7.55 -6.90 -8.33
C PRO A 194 -7.51 -7.35 -6.87
N PHE A 195 -8.53 -8.08 -6.41
CA PHE A 195 -8.56 -8.65 -5.06
C PHE A 195 -7.39 -9.62 -4.85
N PHE A 196 -7.25 -10.64 -5.69
CA PHE A 196 -6.17 -11.63 -5.56
C PHE A 196 -4.79 -11.04 -5.82
N GLU A 197 -4.64 -10.07 -6.72
CA GLU A 197 -3.38 -9.33 -6.90
C GLU A 197 -3.01 -8.51 -5.64
N SER A 198 -4.00 -7.91 -4.98
CA SER A 198 -3.77 -7.17 -3.75
C SER A 198 -3.37 -8.09 -2.59
N GLU A 199 -3.97 -9.28 -2.49
CA GLU A 199 -3.61 -10.27 -1.47
C GLU A 199 -2.28 -10.96 -1.78
N ALA A 200 -1.96 -11.17 -3.06
CA ALA A 200 -0.73 -11.83 -3.51
C ALA A 200 0.53 -11.11 -3.03
N ARG A 201 0.46 -9.79 -2.82
CA ARG A 201 1.57 -8.98 -2.27
C ARG A 201 2.05 -9.50 -0.91
N PHE A 202 1.17 -10.16 -0.17
CA PHE A 202 1.44 -10.69 1.16
C PHE A 202 2.02 -12.10 1.16
N SER A 203 2.21 -12.75 0.01
CA SER A 203 2.70 -14.13 -0.02
C SER A 203 4.21 -14.22 0.25
N ASN A 204 4.62 -15.23 1.03
CA ASN A 204 6.01 -15.68 1.10
C ASN A 204 6.40 -16.61 -0.07
N ARG A 205 5.42 -17.26 -0.70
CA ARG A 205 5.63 -18.24 -1.78
C ARG A 205 5.54 -17.53 -3.12
N THR A 206 6.58 -17.68 -3.95
CA THR A 206 6.61 -17.15 -5.32
C THR A 206 7.07 -18.27 -6.28
N PRO A 207 6.56 -18.34 -7.53
CA PRO A 207 5.58 -17.43 -8.15
C PRO A 207 4.16 -17.61 -7.59
N VAL A 208 3.38 -16.53 -7.60
CA VAL A 208 1.96 -16.56 -7.22
C VAL A 208 1.13 -16.92 -8.46
N PRO A 209 0.33 -18.00 -8.43
CA PRO A 209 -0.53 -18.36 -9.56
C PRO A 209 -1.58 -17.28 -9.81
N MET A 210 -1.72 -16.89 -11.08
CA MET A 210 -2.73 -15.92 -11.48
C MET A 210 -4.12 -16.58 -11.56
N LEU A 211 -5.18 -15.77 -11.46
CA LEU A 211 -6.57 -16.22 -11.53
C LEU A 211 -6.93 -16.97 -12.84
N GLY A 212 -6.12 -16.80 -13.89
CA GLY A 212 -6.42 -17.31 -15.23
C GLY A 212 -7.57 -16.57 -15.92
N ASP A 213 -7.98 -17.06 -17.09
CA ASP A 213 -9.14 -16.64 -17.86
C ASP A 213 -10.08 -17.82 -18.20
N GLU A 214 -11.05 -17.61 -19.10
CA GLU A 214 -12.04 -18.62 -19.52
C GLU A 214 -11.42 -19.85 -20.21
N ASN A 215 -10.18 -19.75 -20.72
CA ASN A 215 -9.49 -20.82 -21.42
C ASN A 215 -8.47 -21.55 -20.53
N SER A 216 -8.39 -21.21 -19.25
CA SER A 216 -7.44 -21.82 -18.32
C SER A 216 -7.68 -23.31 -18.19
N THR A 217 -6.60 -24.09 -18.17
CA THR A 217 -6.66 -25.53 -17.99
C THR A 217 -7.10 -25.88 -16.58
N LYS A 218 -7.65 -27.09 -16.42
CA LYS A 218 -8.06 -27.58 -15.10
C LYS A 218 -6.90 -27.61 -14.10
N GLU A 219 -5.71 -27.96 -14.57
CA GLU A 219 -4.48 -28.06 -13.76
C GLU A 219 -4.09 -26.67 -13.21
N GLU A 220 -4.09 -25.63 -14.05
CA GLU A 220 -3.81 -24.25 -13.62
C GLU A 220 -4.84 -23.74 -12.60
N VAL A 221 -6.10 -24.13 -12.77
CA VAL A 221 -7.17 -23.78 -11.83
C VAL A 221 -6.98 -24.49 -10.48
N GLU A 222 -6.61 -25.78 -10.49
CA GLU A 222 -6.33 -26.55 -9.28
C GLU A 222 -5.10 -25.99 -8.54
N GLU A 223 -4.01 -25.68 -9.25
CA GLU A 223 -2.81 -25.05 -8.68
C GLU A 223 -3.13 -23.70 -8.03
N PHE A 224 -3.96 -22.88 -8.68
CA PHE A 224 -4.45 -21.63 -8.10
C PHE A 224 -5.15 -21.88 -6.76
N TYR A 225 -6.14 -22.77 -6.72
CA TYR A 225 -6.89 -23.02 -5.49
C TYR A 225 -6.02 -23.59 -4.38
N ASP A 226 -5.14 -24.55 -4.70
CA ASP A 226 -4.26 -25.18 -3.72
C ASP A 226 -3.30 -24.16 -3.11
N PHE A 227 -2.72 -23.28 -3.92
CA PHE A 227 -1.90 -22.17 -3.45
C PHE A 227 -2.66 -21.26 -2.47
N TRP A 228 -3.90 -20.88 -2.80
CA TRP A 228 -4.69 -19.97 -1.95
C TRP A 228 -5.26 -20.64 -0.69
N TYR A 229 -5.49 -21.96 -0.69
CA TYR A 229 -5.86 -22.69 0.54
C TYR A 229 -4.67 -22.87 1.48
N GLU A 230 -3.46 -23.00 0.93
CA GLU A 230 -2.18 -23.06 1.64
C GLU A 230 -1.45 -21.71 1.68
N PHE A 231 -2.20 -20.61 1.60
CA PHE A 231 -1.61 -19.28 1.51
C PHE A 231 -0.76 -18.96 2.75
N ASP A 232 0.53 -18.77 2.53
CA ASP A 232 1.49 -18.37 3.57
C ASP A 232 1.74 -16.87 3.48
N SER A 233 1.18 -16.13 4.45
CA SER A 233 1.23 -14.67 4.51
C SER A 233 2.36 -14.18 5.39
N TRP A 234 3.10 -13.18 4.91
CA TRP A 234 4.09 -12.50 5.75
C TRP A 234 3.54 -11.43 6.68
N ARG A 235 2.23 -11.11 6.62
CA ARG A 235 1.62 -10.08 7.47
C ARG A 235 1.93 -10.37 8.95
N SER A 236 2.57 -9.41 9.63
CA SER A 236 3.01 -9.59 11.02
C SER A 236 2.02 -9.01 12.03
N PHE A 237 1.24 -8.00 11.64
CA PHE A 237 0.30 -7.24 12.50
C PHE A 237 0.95 -6.57 13.71
N GLU A 238 2.26 -6.44 13.71
CA GLU A 238 3.06 -5.87 14.81
C GLU A 238 2.90 -4.37 14.96
N TYR A 239 2.58 -3.67 13.86
CA TYR A 239 2.24 -2.26 13.90
C TYR A 239 1.02 -1.96 14.81
N LEU A 240 0.12 -2.95 14.97
CA LEU A 240 -1.08 -2.87 15.80
C LEU A 240 -0.86 -3.36 17.24
N ASP A 241 0.38 -3.56 17.67
CA ASP A 241 0.68 -3.88 19.08
C ASP A 241 0.32 -2.66 19.94
N GLU A 242 -0.55 -2.85 20.94
CA GLU A 242 -1.11 -1.77 21.76
C GLU A 242 -0.03 -1.16 22.66
N ASP A 243 0.71 -2.03 23.34
CA ASP A 243 1.64 -1.69 24.41
C ASP A 243 3.07 -1.91 23.91
N VAL A 244 3.87 -0.84 23.79
CA VAL A 244 5.31 -0.96 23.53
C VAL A 244 6.01 -0.94 24.90
N PRO A 245 6.78 -1.97 25.27
CA PRO A 245 7.45 -1.99 26.57
C PRO A 245 8.38 -0.78 26.72
N ASP A 246 8.25 -0.02 27.81
CA ASP A 246 9.20 1.04 28.15
C ASP A 246 10.57 0.42 28.45
N ASP A 247 11.64 0.99 27.91
CA ASP A 247 13.00 0.53 28.16
C ASP A 247 13.36 0.51 29.65
N ASN A 248 12.71 1.35 30.47
CA ASN A 248 12.91 1.41 31.92
C ASN A 248 11.99 0.46 32.73
N ALA A 249 11.09 -0.28 32.08
CA ALA A 249 10.17 -1.16 32.78
C ALA A 249 10.84 -2.44 33.31
N ASP A 250 10.26 -2.97 34.40
CA ASP A 250 10.67 -4.25 34.99
C ASP A 250 10.60 -5.38 33.95
N ARG A 251 11.53 -6.33 34.05
CA ARG A 251 11.71 -7.42 33.08
C ARG A 251 10.46 -8.30 32.96
N ASP A 252 9.78 -8.52 34.08
CA ASP A 252 8.54 -9.30 34.11
C ASP A 252 7.37 -8.52 33.47
N HIS A 253 7.34 -7.20 33.60
CA HIS A 253 6.40 -6.33 32.91
C HIS A 253 6.60 -6.38 31.39
N LYS A 254 7.87 -6.26 30.93
CA LYS A 254 8.22 -6.42 29.50
C LYS A 254 7.76 -7.77 28.95
N ARG A 255 8.03 -8.86 29.68
CA ARG A 255 7.61 -10.22 29.28
C ARG A 255 6.08 -10.36 29.22
N HIS A 256 5.36 -9.72 30.14
CA HIS A 256 3.89 -9.73 30.14
C HIS A 256 3.32 -9.01 28.91
N ILE A 257 3.82 -7.80 28.61
CA ILE A 257 3.43 -7.02 27.42
C ILE A 257 3.70 -7.81 26.14
N GLU A 258 4.91 -8.35 25.98
CA GLU A 258 5.26 -9.15 24.79
C GLU A 258 4.36 -10.37 24.62
N LYS A 259 3.97 -11.03 25.74
CA LYS A 259 3.02 -12.14 25.69
C LYS A 259 1.64 -11.68 25.23
N LYS A 260 1.15 -10.52 25.70
CA LYS A 260 -0.13 -9.93 25.30
C LYS A 260 -0.13 -9.59 23.80
N ASN A 261 0.91 -8.88 23.34
CA ASN A 261 1.09 -8.52 21.93
C ASN A 261 1.19 -9.75 21.04
N ARG A 262 2.01 -10.75 21.41
CA ARG A 262 2.11 -12.00 20.64
C ARG A 262 0.77 -12.72 20.50
N ASN A 263 -0.03 -12.78 21.57
CA ASN A 263 -1.36 -13.39 21.52
C ASN A 263 -2.31 -12.59 20.62
N ALA A 264 -2.27 -11.25 20.68
CA ALA A 264 -3.06 -10.38 19.81
C ALA A 264 -2.69 -10.56 18.33
N ARG A 265 -1.39 -10.60 18.00
CA ARG A 265 -0.89 -10.89 16.65
C ARG A 265 -1.34 -12.27 16.16
N ALA A 266 -1.23 -13.30 16.99
CA ALA A 266 -1.69 -14.64 16.64
C ALA A 266 -3.19 -14.70 16.34
N LYS A 267 -4.01 -13.98 17.12
CA LYS A 267 -5.45 -13.85 16.88
C LYS A 267 -5.73 -13.17 15.54
N ARG A 268 -5.10 -12.02 15.26
CA ARG A 268 -5.26 -11.29 13.98
C ARG A 268 -4.82 -12.12 12.78
N LYS A 269 -3.71 -12.84 12.88
CA LYS A 269 -3.27 -13.80 11.84
C LYS A 269 -4.31 -14.88 11.58
N THR A 270 -4.90 -15.44 12.65
CA THR A 270 -5.94 -16.47 12.53
C THR A 270 -7.20 -15.90 11.87
N GLU A 271 -7.60 -14.69 12.23
CA GLU A 271 -8.74 -13.98 11.63
C GLU A 271 -8.51 -13.65 10.15
N ASP A 272 -7.30 -13.20 9.78
CA ASP A 272 -6.92 -12.90 8.39
C ASP A 272 -6.90 -14.16 7.51
N ILE A 273 -6.32 -15.27 7.99
CA ILE A 273 -6.37 -16.56 7.29
C ILE A 273 -7.81 -17.02 7.10
N LYS A 274 -8.66 -16.85 8.13
CA LYS A 274 -10.09 -17.19 8.03
C LYS A 274 -10.81 -16.32 7.00
N ARG A 275 -10.55 -15.00 6.99
CA ARG A 275 -11.09 -14.04 6.00
C ARG A 275 -10.71 -14.45 4.58
N LEU A 276 -9.43 -14.74 4.34
CA LEU A 276 -8.93 -15.13 3.02
C LEU A 276 -9.55 -16.46 2.56
N ARG A 277 -9.55 -17.48 3.43
CA ARG A 277 -10.20 -18.77 3.13
C ARG A 277 -11.69 -18.63 2.82
N GLN A 278 -12.39 -17.77 3.56
CA GLN A 278 -13.80 -17.49 3.27
C GLN A 278 -13.97 -16.81 1.91
N SER A 279 -13.07 -15.89 1.55
CA SER A 279 -13.10 -15.22 0.24
C SER A 279 -12.81 -16.19 -0.91
N VAL A 280 -11.85 -17.10 -0.75
CA VAL A 280 -11.53 -18.19 -1.71
C VAL A 280 -12.71 -19.16 -1.82
N ASP A 281 -13.35 -19.48 -0.70
CA ASP A 281 -14.54 -20.29 -0.67
C ASP A 281 -15.71 -19.61 -1.39
N ASP A 282 -15.95 -18.33 -1.19
CA ASP A 282 -17.01 -17.57 -1.87
C ASP A 282 -16.73 -17.46 -3.37
N PHE A 283 -15.45 -17.34 -3.75
CA PHE A 283 -14.98 -17.47 -5.12
C PHE A 283 -15.30 -18.86 -5.73
N LYS A 284 -15.23 -19.93 -4.93
CA LYS A 284 -15.52 -21.33 -5.34
C LYS A 284 -17.01 -21.72 -5.27
N LYS A 285 -17.77 -21.17 -4.32
CA LYS A 285 -19.11 -21.65 -3.91
C LYS A 285 -20.24 -21.30 -4.87
N ASN A 286 -20.08 -20.33 -5.75
CA ASN A 286 -21.20 -19.89 -6.60
C ASN A 286 -21.59 -20.89 -7.71
N LYS A 287 -20.84 -21.99 -7.93
CA LYS A 287 -21.19 -23.03 -8.92
C LYS A 287 -21.04 -24.48 -8.44
N ARG A 288 -20.13 -24.76 -7.50
CA ARG A 288 -19.78 -26.14 -7.11
C ARG A 288 -20.77 -26.79 -6.13
N VAL A 289 -21.38 -26.03 -5.23
CA VAL A 289 -22.34 -26.58 -4.23
C VAL A 289 -23.61 -27.08 -4.92
N VAL A 290 -24.12 -26.29 -5.87
CA VAL A 290 -25.32 -26.62 -6.66
C VAL A 290 -25.07 -27.81 -7.60
N LYS A 291 -23.86 -27.93 -8.17
CA LYS A 291 -23.49 -29.12 -8.97
C LYS A 291 -23.20 -30.36 -8.11
N ALA A 292 -22.68 -30.18 -6.90
CA ALA A 292 -22.42 -31.28 -5.98
C ALA A 292 -23.73 -31.88 -5.44
N SER A 293 -24.75 -31.06 -5.15
CA SER A 293 -26.03 -31.57 -4.66
C SER A 293 -26.73 -32.50 -5.66
N VAL A 294 -26.67 -32.21 -6.97
CA VAL A 294 -27.24 -33.14 -7.96
C VAL A 294 -26.42 -34.43 -8.10
N LYS A 295 -25.10 -34.38 -7.85
CA LYS A 295 -24.26 -35.56 -7.80
C LYS A 295 -24.55 -36.42 -6.56
N ASP A 296 -24.75 -35.80 -5.40
CA ASP A 296 -25.10 -36.49 -4.16
C ASP A 296 -26.50 -37.12 -4.23
N ALA A 297 -27.40 -36.53 -5.02
CA ALA A 297 -28.69 -37.11 -5.40
C ALA A 297 -28.60 -38.18 -6.52
N ASN A 298 -27.39 -38.63 -6.89
CA ASN A 298 -27.16 -39.57 -8.00
C ASN A 298 -27.87 -39.14 -9.30
N TYR A 299 -27.87 -37.83 -9.59
CA TYR A 299 -28.52 -37.21 -10.74
C TYR A 299 -29.99 -37.64 -10.91
N PHE A 300 -30.67 -37.93 -9.79
CA PHE A 300 -32.07 -38.37 -9.71
C PHE A 300 -32.36 -39.68 -10.46
N ALA A 301 -31.37 -40.57 -10.58
CA ALA A 301 -31.57 -41.90 -11.15
C ALA A 301 -32.46 -42.77 -10.22
N ALA A 302 -33.40 -43.51 -10.82
CA ALA A 302 -34.33 -44.36 -10.08
C ALA A 302 -33.66 -45.66 -9.61
N GLY A 303 -34.07 -46.16 -8.43
CA GLY A 303 -33.79 -47.55 -8.01
C GLY A 303 -32.40 -47.84 -7.44
N GLY A 304 -31.55 -46.83 -7.21
CA GLY A 304 -30.20 -47.02 -6.66
C GLY A 304 -29.15 -47.47 -7.69
N ASP A 305 -29.54 -47.56 -8.95
CA ASP A 305 -28.62 -47.78 -10.07
C ASP A 305 -27.80 -46.52 -10.38
N ALA A 306 -26.58 -46.70 -10.90
CA ALA A 306 -25.74 -45.58 -11.30
C ALA A 306 -26.39 -44.78 -12.44
N ALA A 307 -26.39 -43.45 -12.33
CA ALA A 307 -26.93 -42.58 -13.37
C ALA A 307 -26.24 -42.82 -14.72
N THR A 308 -27.03 -42.89 -15.80
CA THR A 308 -26.48 -43.01 -17.15
C THR A 308 -25.75 -41.72 -17.56
N PRO A 309 -24.70 -41.77 -18.39
CA PRO A 309 -24.00 -40.57 -18.86
C PRO A 309 -24.94 -39.51 -19.47
N GLN A 310 -25.96 -39.96 -20.19
CA GLN A 310 -26.98 -39.10 -20.79
C GLN A 310 -27.86 -38.39 -19.75
N GLN A 311 -28.17 -39.05 -18.62
CA GLN A 311 -28.88 -38.42 -17.51
C GLN A 311 -27.99 -37.44 -16.76
N VAL A 312 -26.72 -37.78 -16.53
CA VAL A 312 -25.74 -36.89 -15.88
C VAL A 312 -25.63 -35.58 -16.66
N ASP A 313 -25.44 -35.68 -17.98
CA ASP A 313 -25.31 -34.51 -18.85
C ASP A 313 -26.61 -33.68 -18.87
N ALA A 314 -27.77 -34.33 -19.00
CA ALA A 314 -29.05 -33.63 -19.01
C ALA A 314 -29.36 -32.88 -17.70
N VAL A 315 -29.00 -33.46 -16.55
CA VAL A 315 -29.18 -32.83 -15.23
C VAL A 315 -28.20 -31.67 -15.04
N LEU A 316 -26.93 -31.84 -15.44
CA LEU A 316 -25.93 -30.78 -15.32
C LEU A 316 -26.22 -29.60 -16.25
N ASP A 317 -26.69 -29.85 -17.47
CA ASP A 317 -27.13 -28.81 -18.41
C ASP A 317 -28.29 -27.98 -17.85
N ASP A 318 -29.25 -28.63 -17.20
CA ASP A 318 -30.37 -27.94 -16.55
C ASP A 318 -29.92 -27.14 -15.33
N VAL A 319 -29.02 -27.68 -14.50
CA VAL A 319 -28.41 -26.95 -13.38
C VAL A 319 -27.65 -25.72 -13.88
N ASP A 320 -26.92 -25.82 -14.99
CA ASP A 320 -26.18 -24.70 -15.56
C ASP A 320 -27.11 -23.59 -16.09
N LYS A 321 -28.26 -23.96 -16.68
CA LYS A 321 -29.29 -22.99 -17.09
C LYS A 321 -29.94 -22.31 -15.88
N VAL A 322 -30.24 -23.06 -14.83
CA VAL A 322 -30.78 -22.50 -13.57
C VAL A 322 -29.76 -21.55 -12.96
N LEU A 323 -28.49 -21.96 -12.85
CA LEU A 323 -27.41 -21.10 -12.36
C LEU A 323 -27.19 -19.84 -13.21
N GLY A 324 -27.45 -19.92 -14.51
CA GLY A 324 -27.38 -18.77 -15.44
C GLY A 324 -28.54 -17.78 -15.30
N ALA A 325 -29.69 -18.21 -14.78
CA ALA A 325 -30.91 -17.39 -14.69
C ALA A 325 -31.25 -16.89 -13.27
N VAL A 326 -30.67 -17.51 -12.23
CA VAL A 326 -30.87 -17.13 -10.83
C VAL A 326 -30.03 -15.90 -10.47
N ASP A 327 -30.64 -14.93 -9.77
CA ASP A 327 -29.94 -13.77 -9.23
C ASP A 327 -29.22 -14.07 -7.90
N ALA A 328 -28.39 -13.15 -7.41
CA ALA A 328 -27.56 -13.38 -6.22
C ALA A 328 -28.35 -13.78 -4.96
N ASP A 329 -29.56 -13.25 -4.79
CA ASP A 329 -30.39 -13.48 -3.62
C ASP A 329 -31.11 -14.84 -3.75
N GLY A 330 -31.59 -15.20 -4.94
CA GLY A 330 -32.11 -16.53 -5.25
C GLY A 330 -31.06 -17.64 -5.16
N LEU A 331 -29.80 -17.36 -5.53
CA LEU A 331 -28.71 -18.34 -5.47
C LEU A 331 -28.32 -18.63 -4.02
N ALA A 332 -28.29 -17.60 -3.17
CA ALA A 332 -28.02 -17.78 -1.74
C ALA A 332 -29.11 -18.62 -1.07
N LYS A 333 -30.38 -18.35 -1.40
CA LYS A 333 -31.54 -19.14 -0.93
C LYS A 333 -31.46 -20.59 -1.41
N LEU A 334 -31.17 -20.82 -2.69
CA LEU A 334 -30.99 -22.16 -3.28
C LEU A 334 -29.89 -22.94 -2.54
N VAL A 335 -28.74 -22.31 -2.29
CA VAL A 335 -27.62 -22.97 -1.58
C VAL A 335 -27.97 -23.29 -0.12
N GLU A 336 -28.76 -22.45 0.55
CA GLU A 336 -29.20 -22.69 1.94
C GLU A 336 -30.22 -23.83 2.00
N GLU A 337 -31.20 -23.84 1.10
CA GLU A 337 -32.20 -24.92 0.99
C GLU A 337 -31.56 -26.27 0.60
N LEU A 338 -30.58 -26.26 -0.30
CA LEU A 338 -29.81 -27.46 -0.66
C LEU A 338 -28.96 -28.00 0.51
N LYS A 339 -28.45 -27.12 1.38
CA LYS A 339 -27.76 -27.56 2.61
C LYS A 339 -28.71 -28.18 3.62
N ILE A 340 -29.94 -27.67 3.72
CA ILE A 340 -30.99 -28.24 4.57
C ILE A 340 -31.44 -29.60 4.04
N ALA A 341 -31.49 -29.76 2.71
CA ALA A 341 -31.85 -31.02 2.05
C ALA A 341 -30.81 -32.14 2.28
N GLY A 342 -29.54 -31.81 2.52
CA GLY A 342 -28.49 -32.79 2.81
C GLY A 342 -28.17 -33.66 1.60
N SER A 343 -28.24 -34.99 1.76
CA SER A 343 -28.03 -35.99 0.70
C SER A 343 -29.32 -36.68 0.24
N ASP A 344 -30.47 -36.12 0.59
CA ASP A 344 -31.78 -36.69 0.28
C ASP A 344 -32.21 -36.28 -1.13
N SER A 345 -32.23 -37.25 -2.06
CA SER A 345 -32.51 -37.01 -3.49
C SER A 345 -33.83 -36.30 -3.73
N ASP A 346 -34.89 -36.67 -3.01
CA ASP A 346 -36.24 -36.11 -3.22
C ASP A 346 -36.32 -34.66 -2.74
N LYS A 347 -35.66 -34.36 -1.61
CA LYS A 347 -35.58 -32.98 -1.10
C LYS A 347 -34.73 -32.10 -2.01
N ILE A 348 -33.61 -32.60 -2.49
CA ILE A 348 -32.76 -31.89 -3.45
C ILE A 348 -33.55 -31.60 -4.73
N LYS A 349 -34.28 -32.58 -5.27
CA LYS A 349 -35.12 -32.39 -6.46
C LYS A 349 -36.20 -31.33 -6.21
N ALA A 350 -36.88 -31.37 -5.07
CA ALA A 350 -37.91 -30.41 -4.70
C ALA A 350 -37.39 -28.96 -4.64
N VAL A 351 -36.19 -28.75 -4.12
CA VAL A 351 -35.53 -27.42 -4.06
C VAL A 351 -35.22 -26.89 -5.47
N PHE A 352 -34.72 -27.74 -6.38
CA PHE A 352 -34.51 -27.36 -7.78
C PHE A 352 -35.83 -27.09 -8.52
N VAL A 353 -36.87 -27.89 -8.31
CA VAL A 353 -38.18 -27.68 -8.93
C VAL A 353 -38.82 -26.37 -8.45
N ALA A 354 -38.74 -26.06 -7.15
CA ALA A 354 -39.25 -24.81 -6.60
C ALA A 354 -38.55 -23.58 -7.21
N THR A 355 -37.21 -23.63 -7.28
CA THR A 355 -36.44 -22.54 -7.88
C THR A 355 -36.65 -22.40 -9.39
N VAL A 356 -36.79 -23.49 -10.13
CA VAL A 356 -37.18 -23.44 -11.55
C VAL A 356 -38.56 -22.80 -11.72
N THR A 357 -39.53 -23.17 -10.87
CA THR A 357 -40.90 -22.64 -10.90
C THR A 357 -40.91 -21.12 -10.67
N ASP A 358 -40.16 -20.64 -9.68
CA ASP A 358 -40.00 -19.21 -9.38
C ASP A 358 -39.39 -18.46 -10.58
N LEU A 359 -38.38 -19.04 -11.24
CA LEU A 359 -37.73 -18.43 -12.41
C LEU A 359 -38.62 -18.40 -13.65
N THR A 360 -39.43 -19.43 -13.87
CA THR A 360 -40.44 -19.45 -14.95
C THR A 360 -41.55 -18.43 -14.68
N GLY A 361 -42.01 -18.30 -13.42
CA GLY A 361 -42.99 -17.29 -13.03
C GLY A 361 -42.47 -15.86 -13.19
N ALA A 362 -41.16 -15.65 -13.00
CA ALA A 362 -40.47 -14.39 -13.25
C ALA A 362 -40.10 -14.16 -14.74
N GLY A 363 -40.38 -15.10 -15.64
CA GLY A 363 -40.06 -15.01 -17.07
C GLY A 363 -38.56 -15.08 -17.40
N LYS A 364 -37.72 -15.53 -16.46
CA LYS A 364 -36.25 -15.60 -16.62
C LYS A 364 -35.79 -16.90 -17.29
N VAL A 365 -36.61 -17.94 -17.26
CA VAL A 365 -36.38 -19.26 -17.88
C VAL A 365 -37.67 -19.70 -18.57
N LYS A 366 -37.60 -20.35 -19.74
CA LYS A 366 -38.77 -20.98 -20.36
C LYS A 366 -38.88 -22.43 -19.91
N GLU A 367 -40.10 -22.92 -19.67
CA GLU A 367 -40.36 -24.33 -19.30
C GLU A 367 -39.84 -25.36 -20.33
N ALA A 368 -39.61 -24.93 -21.57
CA ALA A 368 -39.03 -25.77 -22.62
C ALA A 368 -37.52 -25.97 -22.46
N ASP A 369 -36.83 -25.08 -21.74
CA ASP A 369 -35.37 -25.03 -21.67
C ASP A 369 -34.81 -25.94 -20.57
N VAL A 370 -35.63 -26.30 -19.57
CA VAL A 370 -35.29 -27.21 -18.45
C VAL A 370 -36.10 -28.49 -18.61
N LYS A 371 -35.44 -29.63 -18.84
CA LYS A 371 -36.12 -30.88 -19.24
C LYS A 371 -36.27 -31.90 -18.10
N VAL A 372 -35.30 -31.94 -17.19
CA VAL A 372 -35.18 -32.92 -16.10
C VAL A 372 -35.56 -32.32 -14.75
N LEU A 373 -35.26 -31.03 -14.52
CA LEU A 373 -35.62 -30.32 -13.29
C LEU A 373 -37.01 -29.66 -13.34
N ARG A 374 -37.84 -30.03 -14.34
CA ARG A 374 -39.28 -29.70 -14.37
C ARG A 374 -40.06 -30.91 -13.87
N SER A 375 -40.83 -30.73 -12.79
CA SER A 375 -41.66 -31.76 -12.11
C SER A 375 -40.93 -32.97 -11.53
#